data_AF-A0A7C4QNJ3-F1
#
_entry.id   AF-A0A7C4QNJ3-F1
#
_cell.length_a   1.000
_cell.length_b   1.000
_cell.length_c   1.000
_cell.angle_alpha   90.00
_cell.angle_beta   90.00
_cell.angle_gamma   90.00
#
_symmetry.space_group_name_H-M   'P 1'
#
loop_
_entity.id
_entity.type
_entity.pdbx_description
1 polymer ?
#
loop_
_entity_poly.entity_id
_entity_poly.type
_entity_poly.pdbx_seq_one_letter_code
_entity_poly.pdbx_strand_id
1 'polypeptide(L)'
;MFVYPKSYDVIVVGGGHAGIEAALAAARMGASTLLLTINLDTIGQMSCNPAIGGLAKGHLAREIDALGGEMAKATDMTGLQFRMLNTKKGPSVWAPRAQCDKKAYQFRMKWICERQENLDLQQGQVMELLAHGGQICGVQTNLEVQYQAKAVVVTTGTFLRGLLHVGMNRHEGGRSGEAAATGLSASIKRLGIELGRLKTGTPPRLLKRSIDFSKCEPQPGDEPVPWFTYWKDDLFHVEHPNSALNARSAGKSLYPPGSILDLNQGQLCCHITWTTPKTAEIIRANLHKSPLYSGVIEGVGPRYCPSIEDKTVKFPEKERQQLFLEPEGINTDEYYVNGFSTSLPFEVQVEMVRSIVGCERAEIMRPAYAVEYDFANPTQLYPSLETKACRNLYFAGQINGTSGYEEAAAQGLMAGINAVRRLRSLEPIVLKRDQAYIGVLIDDLVSKGTVEPYRMFTSRAEYRLLLRQDNADLRLSRLGYDIGLLPKRHFDAVVAKQTAIDQELKRLAETRQGTHTLAQILRRPETNYAALPGSNPDLPAEIAQQVEITLKYSGYIERQEEEVAKFKILENKQIPEGFDYRSVPSLRPEARQKLEKIRPLTIGQASRISGVSPADISILLVWLKRNQSAGPIAG
;
A
#
# COMPACT_ATOMS: atom_id res chain seq x y z
N MET A 1 24.28 -22.00 21.48
CA MET A 1 23.46 -21.33 20.46
C MET A 1 23.21 -22.30 19.33
N PHE A 2 21.94 -22.55 18.99
CA PHE A 2 21.55 -23.58 18.02
C PHE A 2 21.38 -22.96 16.63
N VAL A 3 22.01 -23.54 15.61
CA VAL A 3 21.85 -23.12 14.21
C VAL A 3 20.84 -24.06 13.55
N TYR A 4 19.76 -23.51 12.99
CA TYR A 4 18.75 -24.30 12.31
C TYR A 4 19.36 -24.99 11.06
N PRO A 5 19.16 -26.29 10.84
CA PRO A 5 19.89 -27.04 9.79
C PRO A 5 19.62 -26.59 8.35
N LYS A 6 18.44 -26.03 8.07
CA LYS A 6 18.08 -25.52 6.74
C LYS A 6 18.51 -24.06 6.61
N SER A 7 19.36 -23.77 5.64
CA SER A 7 19.66 -22.40 5.21
C SER A 7 18.63 -21.95 4.17
N TYR A 8 18.27 -20.67 4.21
CA TYR A 8 17.31 -20.07 3.29
C TYR A 8 18.01 -19.10 2.32
N ASP A 9 17.39 -18.85 1.17
CA ASP A 9 17.82 -17.76 0.30
C ASP A 9 17.35 -16.42 0.88
N VAL A 10 16.06 -16.35 1.26
CA VAL A 10 15.42 -15.14 1.79
C VAL A 10 14.72 -15.46 3.12
N ILE A 11 14.97 -14.65 4.14
CA ILE A 11 14.15 -14.63 5.36
C ILE A 11 13.29 -13.35 5.37
N VAL A 12 12.00 -13.50 5.62
CA VAL A 12 11.07 -12.39 5.82
C VAL A 12 10.66 -12.35 7.29
N VAL A 13 10.84 -11.19 7.92
CA VAL A 13 10.55 -10.97 9.35
C VAL A 13 9.25 -10.17 9.48
N GLY A 14 8.18 -10.85 9.89
CA GLY A 14 6.84 -10.31 10.15
C GLY A 14 5.79 -10.81 9.16
N GLY A 15 4.68 -11.39 9.65
CA GLY A 15 3.58 -11.91 8.82
C GLY A 15 2.52 -10.88 8.42
N GLY A 16 2.87 -9.60 8.33
CA GLY A 16 1.95 -8.53 7.93
C GLY A 16 1.78 -8.41 6.41
N HIS A 17 1.03 -7.42 5.94
CA HIS A 17 0.77 -7.19 4.51
C HIS A 17 2.05 -7.05 3.65
N ALA A 18 3.07 -6.34 4.16
CA ALA A 18 4.38 -6.27 3.49
C ALA A 18 5.10 -7.62 3.48
N GLY A 19 5.09 -8.33 4.61
CA GLY A 19 5.79 -9.61 4.73
C GLY A 19 5.16 -10.71 3.87
N ILE A 20 3.84 -10.74 3.76
CA ILE A 20 3.13 -11.67 2.88
C ILE A 20 3.56 -11.48 1.44
N GLU A 21 3.45 -10.26 0.90
CA GLU A 21 3.82 -10.02 -0.50
C GLU A 21 5.32 -10.24 -0.74
N ALA A 22 6.18 -9.88 0.22
CA ALA A 22 7.63 -10.15 0.11
C ALA A 22 7.93 -11.65 0.06
N ALA A 23 7.32 -12.42 0.95
CA ALA A 23 7.54 -13.86 1.07
C ALA A 23 6.97 -14.62 -0.13
N LEU A 24 5.74 -14.29 -0.55
CA LEU A 24 5.11 -14.87 -1.73
C LEU A 24 5.90 -14.53 -2.99
N ALA A 25 6.33 -13.28 -3.17
CA ALA A 25 7.13 -12.89 -4.32
C ALA A 25 8.45 -13.66 -4.40
N ALA A 26 9.19 -13.73 -3.27
CA ALA A 26 10.45 -14.45 -3.22
C ALA A 26 10.28 -15.95 -3.53
N ALA A 27 9.28 -16.58 -2.90
CA ALA A 27 8.99 -18.01 -3.07
C ALA A 27 8.49 -18.34 -4.49
N ARG A 28 7.60 -17.53 -5.07
CA ARG A 28 7.09 -17.69 -6.45
C ARG A 28 8.17 -17.47 -7.50
N MET A 29 9.16 -16.63 -7.20
CA MET A 29 10.35 -16.51 -8.05
C MET A 29 11.31 -17.69 -7.90
N GLY A 30 11.06 -18.64 -6.99
CA GLY A 30 11.83 -19.88 -6.82
C GLY A 30 12.92 -19.83 -5.73
N ALA A 31 12.92 -18.83 -4.86
CA ALA A 31 13.87 -18.75 -3.75
C ALA A 31 13.36 -19.55 -2.53
N SER A 32 14.23 -20.30 -1.87
CA SER A 32 13.88 -20.94 -0.60
C SER A 32 13.66 -19.86 0.46
N THR A 33 12.41 -19.69 0.90
CA THR A 33 11.98 -18.54 1.69
C THR A 33 11.43 -18.99 3.04
N LEU A 34 11.80 -18.27 4.10
CA LEU A 34 11.24 -18.46 5.44
C LEU A 34 10.51 -17.19 5.87
N LEU A 35 9.23 -17.32 6.24
CA LEU A 35 8.47 -16.26 6.91
C LEU A 35 8.45 -16.51 8.42
N LEU A 36 9.18 -15.67 9.16
CA LEU A 36 9.20 -15.66 10.62
C LEU A 36 8.20 -14.64 11.16
N THR A 37 7.30 -15.05 12.04
CA THR A 37 6.33 -14.15 12.67
C THR A 37 6.10 -14.51 14.14
N ILE A 38 5.72 -13.52 14.96
CA ILE A 38 5.52 -13.70 16.41
C ILE A 38 4.34 -14.66 16.67
N ASN A 39 3.29 -14.57 15.85
CA ASN A 39 2.12 -15.43 15.93
C ASN A 39 1.65 -15.81 14.51
N LEU A 40 1.64 -17.10 14.19
CA LEU A 40 1.22 -17.62 12.88
C LEU A 40 -0.27 -17.36 12.60
N ASP A 41 -1.10 -17.31 13.64
CA ASP A 41 -2.53 -17.06 13.50
C ASP A 41 -2.85 -15.61 13.18
N THR A 42 -1.87 -14.70 13.26
CA THR A 42 -2.02 -13.27 12.95
C THR A 42 -1.54 -12.89 11.53
N ILE A 43 -1.12 -13.89 10.73
CA ILE A 43 -0.74 -13.66 9.34
C ILE A 43 -1.90 -13.03 8.57
N GLY A 44 -1.65 -11.89 7.93
CA GLY A 44 -2.66 -11.19 7.13
C GLY A 44 -3.71 -10.43 7.94
N GLN A 45 -3.52 -10.27 9.25
CA GLN A 45 -4.49 -9.58 10.11
C GLN A 45 -4.65 -8.09 9.76
N MET A 46 -5.88 -7.69 9.46
CA MET A 46 -6.29 -6.29 9.29
C MET A 46 -6.50 -5.59 10.65
N SER A 47 -5.49 -4.88 11.12
CA SER A 47 -5.46 -4.33 12.50
C SER A 47 -6.26 -3.04 12.71
N CYS A 48 -6.59 -2.34 11.62
CA CYS A 48 -7.23 -1.03 11.63
C CYS A 48 -8.57 -1.11 10.89
N ASN A 49 -8.74 -0.42 9.76
CA ASN A 49 -9.96 -0.42 8.96
C ASN A 49 -10.21 -1.82 8.32
N PRO A 50 -11.45 -2.36 8.30
CA PRO A 50 -11.85 -3.54 7.52
C PRO A 50 -11.94 -3.26 6.00
N ALA A 51 -10.97 -2.56 5.39
CA ALA A 51 -11.05 -2.19 3.98
C ALA A 51 -9.72 -2.27 3.25
N ILE A 52 -9.80 -2.56 1.95
CA ILE A 52 -8.73 -2.42 0.96
C ILE A 52 -9.13 -1.38 -0.08
N GLY A 53 -8.18 -0.54 -0.47
CA GLY A 53 -8.34 0.45 -1.53
C GLY A 53 -8.82 1.81 -1.04
N GLY A 54 -9.49 2.53 -1.92
CA GLY A 54 -9.77 3.96 -1.79
C GLY A 54 -8.75 4.81 -2.54
N LEU A 55 -8.76 6.13 -2.32
CA LEU A 55 -7.95 7.06 -3.11
C LEU A 55 -6.46 6.72 -3.03
N ALA A 56 -5.83 6.60 -4.20
CA ALA A 56 -4.46 6.10 -4.43
C ALA A 56 -4.20 4.64 -3.97
N LYS A 57 -4.77 4.20 -2.85
CA LYS A 57 -4.69 2.82 -2.33
C LYS A 57 -5.26 1.77 -3.29
N GLY A 58 -6.40 2.07 -3.91
CA GLY A 58 -7.01 1.20 -4.92
C GLY A 58 -6.15 1.07 -6.17
N HIS A 59 -5.36 2.11 -6.49
CA HIS A 59 -4.38 2.04 -7.58
C HIS A 59 -3.22 1.12 -7.20
N LEU A 60 -2.68 1.26 -5.97
CA LEU A 60 -1.65 0.35 -5.47
C LEU A 60 -2.10 -1.11 -5.48
N ALA A 61 -3.32 -1.40 -5.00
CA ALA A 61 -3.85 -2.76 -4.98
C ALA A 61 -3.95 -3.38 -6.39
N ARG A 62 -4.39 -2.59 -7.39
CA ARG A 62 -4.40 -2.98 -8.81
C ARG A 62 -2.99 -3.19 -9.38
N GLU A 63 -2.04 -2.34 -9.00
CA GLU A 63 -0.64 -2.46 -9.44
C GLU A 63 0.05 -3.68 -8.84
N ILE A 64 -0.23 -4.00 -7.57
CA ILE A 64 0.21 -5.24 -6.91
C ILE A 64 -0.31 -6.46 -7.68
N ASP A 65 -1.61 -6.48 -8.02
CA ASP A 65 -2.23 -7.56 -8.78
C ASP A 65 -1.64 -7.74 -10.18
N ALA A 66 -1.42 -6.63 -10.90
CA ALA A 66 -0.80 -6.63 -12.23
C ALA A 66 0.62 -7.21 -12.22
N LEU A 67 1.35 -7.04 -11.12
CA LEU A 67 2.70 -7.61 -10.93
C LEU A 67 2.68 -9.07 -10.44
N GLY A 68 1.51 -9.64 -10.10
CA GLY A 68 1.37 -11.02 -9.61
C GLY A 68 1.31 -11.17 -8.08
N GLY A 69 1.06 -10.08 -7.35
CA GLY A 69 0.80 -10.11 -5.91
C GLY A 69 -0.59 -10.64 -5.55
N GLU A 70 -0.87 -10.78 -4.25
CA GLU A 70 -2.03 -11.53 -3.74
C GLU A 70 -3.17 -10.65 -3.18
N MET A 71 -2.85 -9.43 -2.76
CA MET A 71 -3.79 -8.53 -2.07
C MET A 71 -5.16 -8.38 -2.77
N ALA A 72 -5.18 -8.23 -4.10
CA ALA A 72 -6.41 -8.04 -4.85
C ALA A 72 -7.28 -9.30 -4.90
N LYS A 73 -6.69 -10.46 -5.19
CA LYS A 73 -7.40 -11.75 -5.18
C LYS A 73 -7.98 -12.04 -3.79
N ALA A 74 -7.21 -11.74 -2.75
CA ALA A 74 -7.70 -11.87 -1.38
C ALA A 74 -8.86 -10.94 -1.06
N THR A 75 -8.78 -9.69 -1.54
CA THR A 75 -9.86 -8.71 -1.40
C THR A 75 -11.13 -9.18 -2.08
N ASP A 76 -11.03 -9.70 -3.32
CA ASP A 76 -12.20 -10.10 -4.10
C ASP A 76 -12.92 -11.32 -3.51
N MET A 77 -12.18 -12.27 -2.93
CA MET A 77 -12.79 -13.45 -2.29
C MET A 77 -13.36 -13.16 -0.91
N THR A 78 -12.90 -12.10 -0.25
CA THR A 78 -13.27 -11.81 1.14
C THR A 78 -14.03 -10.50 1.31
N GLY A 79 -14.35 -9.84 0.20
CA GLY A 79 -15.04 -8.57 0.19
C GLY A 79 -16.49 -8.69 0.65
N LEU A 80 -16.89 -7.75 1.51
CA LEU A 80 -18.26 -7.56 1.98
C LEU A 80 -19.02 -6.57 1.09
N GLN A 81 -18.33 -5.57 0.56
CA GLN A 81 -18.91 -4.48 -0.21
C GLN A 81 -17.83 -3.88 -1.10
N PHE A 82 -18.15 -3.54 -2.34
CA PHE A 82 -17.25 -2.94 -3.32
C PHE A 82 -17.85 -1.66 -3.89
N ARG A 83 -17.03 -0.63 -4.01
CA ARG A 83 -17.42 0.68 -4.56
C ARG A 83 -16.29 1.29 -5.39
N MET A 84 -16.65 1.99 -6.44
CA MET A 84 -15.76 2.86 -7.19
C MET A 84 -15.90 4.29 -6.65
N LEU A 85 -14.82 4.82 -6.08
CA LEU A 85 -14.82 6.19 -5.56
C LEU A 85 -14.62 7.20 -6.68
N ASN A 86 -15.13 8.43 -6.47
CA ASN A 86 -14.97 9.57 -7.39
C ASN A 86 -15.52 9.34 -8.82
N THR A 87 -16.51 8.48 -9.03
CA THR A 87 -17.13 8.24 -10.36
C THR A 87 -17.68 9.49 -11.02
N LYS A 88 -18.08 10.51 -10.25
CA LYS A 88 -18.50 11.83 -10.75
C LYS A 88 -17.36 12.73 -11.23
N LYS A 89 -16.10 12.31 -11.07
CA LYS A 89 -14.90 12.99 -11.55
C LYS A 89 -14.29 12.20 -12.71
N GLY A 90 -13.27 12.72 -13.38
CA GLY A 90 -12.61 12.00 -14.49
C GLY A 90 -11.92 10.69 -14.05
N PRO A 91 -11.61 9.80 -15.01
CA PRO A 91 -11.08 8.45 -14.75
C PRO A 91 -9.71 8.43 -14.06
N SER A 92 -8.94 9.52 -14.13
CA SER A 92 -7.65 9.67 -13.43
C SER A 92 -7.76 9.68 -11.90
N VAL A 93 -8.96 9.81 -11.34
CA VAL A 93 -9.18 9.83 -9.89
C VAL A 93 -10.18 8.79 -9.41
N TRP A 94 -10.66 7.93 -10.31
CA TRP A 94 -11.45 6.76 -9.96
C TRP A 94 -10.59 5.79 -9.17
N ALA A 95 -11.10 5.27 -8.06
CA ALA A 95 -10.34 4.34 -7.24
C ALA A 95 -11.26 3.28 -6.64
N PRO A 96 -10.97 1.98 -6.84
CA PRO A 96 -11.76 0.92 -6.23
C PRO A 96 -11.51 0.90 -4.71
N ARG A 97 -12.55 0.59 -3.95
CA ARG A 97 -12.53 0.38 -2.51
C ARG A 97 -13.44 -0.79 -2.16
N ALA A 98 -12.94 -1.74 -1.37
CA ALA A 98 -13.73 -2.81 -0.81
C ALA A 98 -13.69 -2.78 0.72
N GLN A 99 -14.83 -3.06 1.35
CA GLN A 99 -14.86 -3.58 2.72
C GLN A 99 -14.54 -5.07 2.65
N CYS A 100 -13.79 -5.59 3.60
CA CYS A 100 -13.39 -6.99 3.68
C CYS A 100 -13.84 -7.59 5.00
N ASP A 101 -14.27 -8.85 4.97
CA ASP A 101 -14.36 -9.66 6.16
C ASP A 101 -12.94 -9.90 6.67
N LYS A 102 -12.63 -9.31 7.83
CA LYS A 102 -11.27 -9.34 8.37
C LYS A 102 -10.78 -10.74 8.67
N LYS A 103 -11.68 -11.62 9.12
CA LYS A 103 -11.33 -12.99 9.49
C LYS A 103 -11.16 -13.84 8.24
N ALA A 104 -12.05 -13.70 7.26
CA ALA A 104 -11.88 -14.39 5.98
C ALA A 104 -10.59 -13.94 5.26
N TYR A 105 -10.28 -12.64 5.25
CA TYR A 105 -9.04 -12.11 4.66
C TYR A 105 -7.80 -12.70 5.33
N GLN A 106 -7.79 -12.71 6.67
CA GLN A 106 -6.73 -13.31 7.49
C GLN A 106 -6.56 -14.81 7.17
N PHE A 107 -7.63 -15.59 7.22
CA PHE A 107 -7.58 -17.03 6.95
C PHE A 107 -7.11 -17.33 5.53
N ARG A 108 -7.61 -16.57 4.55
CA ARG A 108 -7.20 -16.72 3.16
C ARG A 108 -5.71 -16.46 2.98
N MET A 109 -5.21 -15.33 3.47
CA MET A 109 -3.78 -15.00 3.35
C MET A 109 -2.89 -16.05 4.01
N LYS A 110 -3.26 -16.50 5.21
CA LYS A 110 -2.56 -17.59 5.91
C LYS A 110 -2.55 -18.87 5.07
N TRP A 111 -3.73 -19.27 4.57
CA TRP A 111 -3.89 -20.48 3.75
C TRP A 111 -3.02 -20.45 2.47
N ILE A 112 -2.94 -19.29 1.81
CA ILE A 112 -2.10 -19.09 0.62
C ILE A 112 -0.62 -19.23 0.98
N CYS A 113 -0.17 -18.56 2.06
CA CYS A 113 1.21 -18.66 2.51
C CYS A 113 1.60 -20.10 2.90
N GLU A 114 0.73 -20.83 3.58
CA GLU A 114 0.98 -22.23 3.99
C GLU A 114 1.08 -23.22 2.83
N ARG A 115 0.48 -22.88 1.68
CA ARG A 115 0.45 -23.75 0.49
C ARG A 115 1.41 -23.30 -0.61
N GLN A 116 2.07 -22.17 -0.41
CA GLN A 116 3.02 -21.66 -1.39
C GLN A 116 4.27 -22.54 -1.38
N GLU A 117 4.57 -23.15 -2.53
CA GLU A 117 5.83 -23.85 -2.74
C GLU A 117 7.02 -22.91 -2.49
N ASN A 118 8.09 -23.44 -1.91
CA ASN A 118 9.30 -22.72 -1.49
C ASN A 118 9.12 -21.74 -0.31
N LEU A 119 7.96 -21.72 0.35
CA LEU A 119 7.71 -20.88 1.52
C LEU A 119 7.51 -21.73 2.78
N ASP A 120 8.46 -21.67 3.70
CA ASP A 120 8.30 -22.21 5.05
C ASP A 120 7.76 -21.12 5.98
N LEU A 121 6.86 -21.51 6.89
CA LEU A 121 6.37 -20.62 7.95
C LEU A 121 6.90 -21.09 9.30
N GLN A 122 7.37 -20.14 10.12
CA GLN A 122 7.85 -20.44 11.46
C GLN A 122 7.40 -19.37 12.45
N GLN A 123 6.88 -19.83 13.59
CA GLN A 123 6.64 -18.93 14.71
C GLN A 123 7.94 -18.65 15.45
N GLY A 124 8.28 -17.37 15.61
CA GLY A 124 9.48 -16.92 16.32
C GLY A 124 9.62 -15.41 16.31
N GLN A 125 10.02 -14.83 17.44
CA GLN A 125 10.34 -13.42 17.54
C GLN A 125 11.82 -13.21 17.23
N VAL A 126 12.11 -12.48 16.14
CA VAL A 126 13.48 -12.10 15.79
C VAL A 126 13.98 -11.02 16.75
N MET A 127 15.13 -11.26 17.36
CA MET A 127 15.79 -10.37 18.32
C MET A 127 17.02 -9.69 17.72
N GLU A 128 17.70 -10.36 16.79
CA GLU A 128 18.94 -9.88 16.20
C GLU A 128 19.05 -10.21 14.71
N LEU A 129 19.54 -9.22 13.96
CA LEU A 129 20.01 -9.34 12.58
C LEU A 129 21.49 -9.71 12.60
N LEU A 130 21.84 -10.82 11.97
CA LEU A 130 23.22 -11.32 11.92
C LEU A 130 23.88 -10.79 10.64
N ALA A 131 24.97 -10.04 10.78
CA ALA A 131 25.73 -9.50 9.66
C ALA A 131 27.23 -9.74 9.83
N HIS A 132 27.92 -10.01 8.72
CA HIS A 132 29.36 -10.18 8.66
C HIS A 132 29.92 -9.35 7.50
N GLY A 133 30.97 -8.55 7.75
CA GLY A 133 31.58 -7.70 6.72
C GLY A 133 30.62 -6.69 6.07
N GLY A 134 29.61 -6.21 6.80
CA GLY A 134 28.59 -5.29 6.27
C GLY A 134 27.49 -5.94 5.43
N GLN A 135 27.45 -7.27 5.34
CA GLN A 135 26.42 -8.03 4.62
C GLN A 135 25.62 -8.90 5.58
N ILE A 136 24.29 -8.97 5.39
CA ILE A 136 23.42 -9.82 6.21
C ILE A 136 23.70 -11.31 5.92
N CYS A 137 23.67 -12.15 6.95
CA CYS A 137 23.85 -13.60 6.86
C CYS A 137 22.78 -14.42 7.60
N GLY A 138 21.85 -13.77 8.30
CA GLY A 138 20.76 -14.46 8.98
C GLY A 138 20.07 -13.63 10.05
N VAL A 139 19.29 -14.32 10.88
CA VAL A 139 18.60 -13.75 12.04
C VAL A 139 18.69 -14.69 13.23
N GLN A 140 18.59 -14.14 14.43
CA GLN A 140 18.46 -14.89 15.67
C GLN A 140 17.15 -14.57 16.38
N THR A 141 16.49 -15.61 16.88
CA THR A 141 15.22 -15.48 17.61
C THR A 141 15.43 -15.37 19.12
N ASN A 142 14.36 -15.05 19.85
CA ASN A 142 14.31 -15.05 21.30
C ASN A 142 14.52 -16.44 21.94
N LEU A 143 14.43 -17.52 21.16
CA LEU A 143 14.72 -18.88 21.58
C LEU A 143 16.18 -19.29 21.34
N GLU A 144 17.06 -18.32 21.05
CA GLU A 144 18.48 -18.55 20.75
C GLU A 144 18.72 -19.48 19.54
N VAL A 145 17.75 -19.52 18.62
CA VAL A 145 17.87 -20.21 17.34
C VAL A 145 18.33 -19.23 16.28
N GLN A 146 19.39 -19.59 15.57
CA GLN A 146 19.89 -18.86 14.42
C GLN A 146 19.37 -19.48 13.11
N TYR A 147 18.75 -18.66 12.28
CA TYR A 147 18.35 -19.01 10.92
C TYR A 147 19.28 -18.29 9.95
N GLN A 148 19.97 -19.03 9.10
CA GLN A 148 20.89 -18.47 8.11
C GLN A 148 20.16 -18.12 6.82
N ALA A 149 20.48 -16.96 6.26
CA ALA A 149 19.98 -16.56 4.95
C ALA A 149 20.92 -15.63 4.19
N LYS A 150 20.77 -15.62 2.86
CA LYS A 150 21.57 -14.74 1.99
C LYS A 150 21.01 -13.32 1.91
N ALA A 151 19.71 -13.16 2.13
CA ALA A 151 19.01 -11.87 2.20
C ALA A 151 17.92 -11.88 3.29
N VAL A 152 17.61 -10.70 3.85
CA VAL A 152 16.57 -10.54 4.88
C VAL A 152 15.67 -9.36 4.56
N VAL A 153 14.35 -9.55 4.62
CA VAL A 153 13.34 -8.49 4.48
C VAL A 153 12.64 -8.26 5.82
N VAL A 154 12.76 -7.07 6.40
CA VAL A 154 12.17 -6.72 7.69
C VAL A 154 10.86 -5.95 7.49
N THR A 155 9.77 -6.46 8.08
CA THR A 155 8.39 -5.98 7.88
C THR A 155 7.61 -5.92 9.20
N THR A 156 8.27 -5.47 10.26
CA THR A 156 7.82 -5.55 11.67
C THR A 156 6.57 -4.77 12.04
N GLY A 157 5.93 -4.06 11.10
CA GLY A 157 4.68 -3.36 11.36
C GLY A 157 4.82 -2.30 12.47
N THR A 158 3.89 -2.33 13.42
CA THR A 158 3.87 -1.45 14.61
C THR A 158 4.51 -2.09 15.85
N PHE A 159 5.22 -3.22 15.70
CA PHE A 159 5.66 -4.02 16.85
C PHE A 159 6.97 -3.55 17.47
N LEU A 160 7.87 -2.90 16.72
CA LEU A 160 9.16 -2.45 17.24
C LEU A 160 9.00 -1.43 18.37
N ARG A 161 9.30 -1.85 19.60
CA ARG A 161 9.09 -1.07 20.84
C ARG A 161 7.67 -0.48 20.92
N GLY A 162 6.69 -1.23 20.43
CA GLY A 162 5.28 -0.81 20.39
C GLY A 162 4.76 -0.41 21.76
N LEU A 163 4.14 0.76 21.85
CA LEU A 163 3.52 1.29 23.08
C LEU A 163 2.10 1.73 22.78
N LEU A 164 1.12 1.17 23.48
CA LEU A 164 -0.30 1.45 23.33
C LEU A 164 -0.74 2.53 24.33
N HIS A 165 -1.56 3.47 23.87
CA HIS A 165 -2.03 4.62 24.67
C HIS A 165 -3.55 4.70 24.65
N VAL A 166 -4.15 4.69 25.85
CA VAL A 166 -5.58 4.95 26.10
C VAL A 166 -5.68 5.89 27.29
N GLY A 167 -5.81 7.20 27.03
CA GLY A 167 -5.58 8.20 28.05
C GLY A 167 -4.18 8.05 28.65
N MET A 168 -4.05 8.21 29.97
CA MET A 168 -2.75 8.08 30.66
C MET A 168 -2.26 6.63 30.79
N ASN A 169 -3.12 5.64 30.50
CA ASN A 169 -2.75 4.23 30.56
C ASN A 169 -1.87 3.86 29.37
N ARG A 170 -0.74 3.20 29.68
CA ARG A 170 0.28 2.77 28.74
C ARG A 170 0.57 1.30 28.91
N HIS A 171 0.58 0.56 27.82
CA HIS A 171 0.91 -0.87 27.81
C HIS A 171 1.83 -1.20 26.64
N GLU A 172 2.86 -2.00 26.88
CA GLU A 172 3.72 -2.48 25.81
C GLU A 172 2.95 -3.44 24.91
N GLY A 173 2.99 -3.18 23.60
CA GLY A 173 2.28 -3.99 22.62
C GLY A 173 2.38 -3.42 21.22
N GLY A 174 2.57 -4.29 20.23
CA GLY A 174 2.49 -3.88 18.83
C GLY A 174 1.06 -3.61 18.36
N ARG A 175 0.10 -4.33 18.95
CA ARG A 175 -1.35 -4.24 18.75
C ARG A 175 -2.04 -4.61 20.06
N SER A 176 -3.30 -4.20 20.23
CA SER A 176 -4.06 -4.57 21.43
C SER A 176 -4.14 -6.09 21.57
N GLY A 177 -3.64 -6.63 22.68
CA GLY A 177 -3.59 -8.07 22.97
C GLY A 177 -2.36 -8.81 22.42
N GLU A 178 -1.43 -8.12 21.77
CA GLU A 178 -0.20 -8.71 21.21
C GLU A 178 1.06 -8.02 21.77
N ALA A 179 2.04 -8.80 22.21
CA ALA A 179 3.29 -8.29 22.78
C ALA A 179 4.10 -7.44 21.78
N ALA A 180 4.87 -6.49 22.29
CA ALA A 180 5.81 -5.72 21.49
C ALA A 180 7.05 -6.56 21.13
N ALA A 181 7.66 -6.25 19.99
CA ALA A 181 8.97 -6.79 19.64
C ALA A 181 10.06 -5.98 20.36
N THR A 182 10.80 -6.66 21.23
CA THR A 182 11.97 -6.13 21.95
C THR A 182 13.26 -6.62 21.28
N GLY A 183 14.40 -5.95 21.53
CA GLY A 183 15.72 -6.36 21.01
C GLY A 183 16.02 -5.94 19.57
N LEU A 184 15.11 -6.16 18.62
CA LEU A 184 15.38 -5.93 17.19
C LEU A 184 15.72 -4.46 16.87
N SER A 185 15.09 -3.48 17.52
CA SER A 185 15.45 -2.06 17.38
C SER A 185 16.92 -1.79 17.73
N ALA A 186 17.45 -2.45 18.77
CA ALA A 186 18.85 -2.29 19.17
C ALA A 186 19.79 -2.93 18.13
N SER A 187 19.42 -4.08 17.58
CA SER A 187 20.16 -4.74 16.50
C SER A 187 20.21 -3.88 15.24
N ILE A 188 19.10 -3.27 14.83
CA ILE A 188 19.06 -2.35 13.68
C ILE A 188 19.98 -1.15 13.91
N LYS A 189 19.98 -0.56 15.12
CA LYS A 189 20.90 0.53 15.48
C LYS A 189 22.37 0.12 15.42
N ARG A 190 22.72 -1.11 15.83
CA ARG A 190 24.10 -1.65 15.73
C ARG A 190 24.59 -1.76 14.28
N LEU A 191 23.69 -1.93 13.33
CA LEU A 191 24.01 -1.90 11.88
C LEU A 191 24.19 -0.47 11.33
N GLY A 192 24.13 0.56 12.18
CA GLY A 192 24.32 1.96 11.77
C GLY A 192 23.05 2.61 11.20
N ILE A 193 21.87 2.03 11.43
CA ILE A 193 20.60 2.58 10.96
C ILE A 193 19.93 3.40 12.06
N GLU A 194 19.62 4.66 11.75
CA GLU A 194 18.90 5.59 12.61
C GLU A 194 17.41 5.21 12.69
N LEU A 195 16.85 5.20 13.91
CA LEU A 195 15.44 4.97 14.18
C LEU A 195 14.80 6.20 14.80
N GLY A 196 13.61 6.56 14.33
CA GLY A 196 12.71 7.53 14.95
C GLY A 196 11.45 6.86 15.52
N ARG A 197 10.50 7.65 16.02
CA ARG A 197 9.20 7.15 16.49
C ARG A 197 8.03 7.81 15.74
N LEU A 198 7.01 7.00 15.45
CA LEU A 198 5.75 7.46 14.86
C LEU A 198 4.57 6.99 15.68
N LYS A 199 3.44 7.68 15.53
CA LYS A 199 2.16 7.36 16.17
C LYS A 199 1.08 7.10 15.12
N THR A 200 0.28 6.05 15.31
CA THR A 200 -0.99 5.87 14.57
C THR A 200 -2.13 5.54 15.53
N GLY A 201 -3.36 5.89 15.17
CA GLY A 201 -4.55 5.68 16.01
C GLY A 201 -5.62 4.84 15.31
N THR A 202 -6.39 4.11 16.10
CA THR A 202 -7.51 3.28 15.64
C THR A 202 -8.79 3.64 16.40
N PRO A 203 -9.98 3.58 15.78
CA PRO A 203 -11.26 3.88 16.44
C PRO A 203 -11.73 2.74 17.36
N PRO A 204 -12.79 2.98 18.16
CA PRO A 204 -13.41 1.91 18.92
C PRO A 204 -14.15 0.94 17.98
N ARG A 205 -14.40 -0.27 18.47
CA ARG A 205 -15.26 -1.28 17.81
C ARG A 205 -16.55 -1.37 18.59
N LEU A 206 -17.67 -1.23 17.90
CA LEU A 206 -19.00 -1.19 18.51
C LEU A 206 -19.76 -2.49 18.27
N LEU A 207 -20.62 -2.85 19.21
CA LEU A 207 -21.51 -3.99 19.09
C LEU A 207 -22.71 -3.67 18.20
N LYS A 208 -22.91 -4.42 17.11
CA LYS A 208 -23.98 -4.21 16.11
C LYS A 208 -25.36 -3.98 16.72
N ARG A 209 -25.82 -4.89 17.60
CA ARG A 209 -27.17 -4.83 18.20
C ARG A 209 -27.43 -3.60 19.09
N SER A 210 -26.38 -2.88 19.46
CA SER A 210 -26.47 -1.67 20.28
C SER A 210 -26.55 -0.37 19.46
N ILE A 211 -26.48 -0.48 18.13
CA ILE A 211 -26.55 0.64 17.18
C ILE A 211 -27.96 0.71 16.58
N ASP A 212 -28.53 1.90 16.58
CA ASP A 212 -29.80 2.22 15.89
C ASP A 212 -29.53 2.69 14.46
N PHE A 213 -29.50 1.73 13.53
CA PHE A 213 -29.26 2.00 12.11
C PHE A 213 -30.40 2.77 11.43
N SER A 214 -31.60 2.85 12.03
CA SER A 214 -32.74 3.61 11.46
C SER A 214 -32.47 5.12 11.42
N LYS A 215 -31.53 5.59 12.25
CA LYS A 215 -31.06 6.98 12.30
C LYS A 215 -29.85 7.23 11.41
N CYS A 216 -29.32 6.21 10.73
CA CYS A 216 -28.14 6.30 9.88
C CYS A 216 -28.55 6.27 8.40
N GLU A 217 -27.73 6.87 7.53
CA GLU A 217 -27.94 6.79 6.08
C GLU A 217 -27.27 5.51 5.53
N PRO A 218 -28.01 4.59 4.87
CA PRO A 218 -27.42 3.40 4.28
C PRO A 218 -26.56 3.76 3.07
N GLN A 219 -25.41 3.10 2.95
CA GLN A 219 -24.49 3.21 1.82
C GLN A 219 -24.25 1.81 1.24
N PRO A 220 -24.99 1.40 0.20
CA PRO A 220 -24.78 0.12 -0.47
C PRO A 220 -23.51 0.12 -1.33
N GLY A 221 -23.11 -1.08 -1.77
CA GLY A 221 -22.10 -1.28 -2.79
C GLY A 221 -22.57 -0.89 -4.19
N ASP A 222 -21.65 -0.86 -5.14
CA ASP A 222 -21.97 -0.61 -6.55
C ASP A 222 -22.31 -1.94 -7.26
N GLU A 223 -23.23 -1.88 -8.22
CA GLU A 223 -23.52 -2.98 -9.15
C GLU A 223 -23.40 -2.46 -10.61
N PRO A 224 -22.61 -3.14 -11.48
CA PRO A 224 -21.84 -4.35 -11.21
C PRO A 224 -20.64 -4.11 -10.27
N VAL A 225 -20.23 -5.16 -9.56
CA VAL A 225 -19.11 -5.14 -8.60
C VAL A 225 -17.78 -4.67 -9.26
N PRO A 226 -17.14 -3.60 -8.75
CA PRO A 226 -15.82 -3.17 -9.20
C PRO A 226 -14.70 -4.00 -8.54
N TRP A 227 -14.53 -5.23 -9.03
CA TRP A 227 -13.50 -6.19 -8.60
C TRP A 227 -12.08 -5.60 -8.62
N PHE A 228 -11.20 -6.01 -7.72
CA PHE A 228 -9.80 -5.58 -7.66
C PHE A 228 -8.88 -6.40 -8.55
N THR A 229 -9.07 -7.71 -8.68
CA THR A 229 -8.18 -8.54 -9.51
C THR A 229 -8.57 -8.41 -10.99
N TYR A 230 -7.55 -8.43 -11.84
CA TYR A 230 -7.71 -8.65 -13.28
C TYR A 230 -7.90 -10.13 -13.60
N TRP A 231 -7.48 -11.01 -12.69
CA TRP A 231 -7.35 -12.45 -12.92
C TRP A 231 -8.55 -13.23 -12.37
N LYS A 232 -9.78 -12.86 -12.77
CA LYS A 232 -11.01 -13.42 -12.17
C LYS A 232 -11.08 -14.95 -12.26
N ASP A 233 -10.52 -15.54 -13.31
CA ASP A 233 -10.47 -16.99 -13.49
C ASP A 233 -9.68 -17.69 -12.36
N ASP A 234 -8.70 -17.02 -11.76
CA ASP A 234 -7.96 -17.56 -10.60
C ASP A 234 -8.85 -17.73 -9.36
N LEU A 235 -9.99 -17.03 -9.29
CA LEU A 235 -10.93 -17.14 -8.18
C LEU A 235 -11.73 -18.45 -8.23
N PHE A 236 -11.81 -19.12 -9.39
CA PHE A 236 -12.64 -20.30 -9.60
C PHE A 236 -11.87 -21.63 -9.51
N HIS A 237 -10.54 -21.61 -9.68
CA HIS A 237 -9.77 -22.83 -9.95
C HIS A 237 -9.00 -23.42 -8.77
N VAL A 238 -8.90 -22.74 -7.62
CA VAL A 238 -7.87 -23.09 -6.62
C VAL A 238 -8.43 -23.71 -5.33
N GLU A 239 -9.75 -23.71 -5.11
CA GLU A 239 -10.29 -24.01 -3.76
C GLU A 239 -10.89 -25.41 -3.54
N HIS A 240 -10.97 -26.27 -4.57
CA HIS A 240 -11.60 -27.59 -4.39
C HIS A 240 -10.89 -28.74 -5.12
N PRO A 241 -9.84 -29.35 -4.53
CA PRO A 241 -9.38 -30.68 -4.97
C PRO A 241 -10.30 -31.81 -4.47
N ASN A 242 -11.07 -31.57 -3.40
CA ASN A 242 -11.95 -32.57 -2.79
C ASN A 242 -13.07 -31.88 -2.00
N SER A 243 -14.30 -31.87 -2.51
CA SER A 243 -15.51 -32.06 -1.69
C SER A 243 -16.76 -32.05 -2.57
N ALA A 244 -17.76 -32.81 -2.14
CA ALA A 244 -19.09 -32.95 -2.73
C ALA A 244 -19.94 -31.65 -2.77
N LEU A 245 -19.33 -30.46 -2.67
CA LEU A 245 -19.97 -29.15 -2.79
C LEU A 245 -20.24 -28.74 -4.25
N ASN A 246 -19.50 -29.30 -5.21
CA ASN A 246 -19.73 -29.06 -6.65
C ASN A 246 -21.11 -29.58 -7.14
N ALA A 247 -21.81 -30.40 -6.36
CA ALA A 247 -23.13 -30.91 -6.73
C ALA A 247 -24.30 -29.96 -6.38
N ARG A 248 -24.07 -28.86 -5.63
CA ARG A 248 -25.14 -27.92 -5.24
C ARG A 248 -25.16 -26.60 -6.01
N SER A 249 -24.21 -26.34 -6.91
CA SER A 249 -24.10 -25.10 -7.69
C SER A 249 -24.19 -25.36 -9.20
N ALA A 250 -25.21 -26.11 -9.63
CA ALA A 250 -25.62 -26.15 -11.04
C ALA A 250 -26.48 -24.92 -11.44
N GLY A 251 -26.29 -23.79 -10.75
CA GLY A 251 -26.88 -22.49 -11.07
C GLY A 251 -25.76 -21.45 -11.12
N LYS A 252 -25.72 -20.61 -12.15
CA LYS A 252 -24.74 -19.52 -12.29
C LYS A 252 -24.84 -18.58 -11.08
N SER A 253 -23.99 -18.74 -10.07
CA SER A 253 -23.84 -17.74 -9.01
C SER A 253 -23.30 -16.44 -9.61
N LEU A 254 -23.83 -15.30 -9.18
CA LEU A 254 -23.41 -13.96 -9.62
C LEU A 254 -21.99 -13.62 -9.13
N TYR A 255 -21.52 -14.30 -8.08
CA TYR A 255 -20.26 -14.04 -7.40
C TYR A 255 -19.33 -15.27 -7.47
N PRO A 256 -18.01 -15.09 -7.33
CA PRO A 256 -17.07 -16.21 -7.32
C PRO A 256 -17.45 -17.25 -6.24
N PRO A 257 -17.53 -18.56 -6.56
CA PRO A 257 -17.88 -19.61 -5.61
C PRO A 257 -16.99 -19.58 -4.37
N GLY A 258 -17.59 -19.68 -3.19
CA GLY A 258 -16.86 -19.66 -1.92
C GLY A 258 -16.38 -18.27 -1.47
N SER A 259 -16.59 -17.23 -2.28
CA SER A 259 -16.37 -15.85 -1.83
C SER A 259 -17.38 -15.44 -0.77
N ILE A 260 -17.05 -14.42 0.02
CA ILE A 260 -17.96 -13.87 1.01
C ILE A 260 -19.26 -13.34 0.38
N LEU A 261 -19.20 -12.78 -0.83
CA LEU A 261 -20.40 -12.34 -1.55
C LEU A 261 -21.29 -13.52 -1.96
N ASP A 262 -20.71 -14.65 -2.37
CA ASP A 262 -21.44 -15.89 -2.66
C ASP A 262 -22.08 -16.47 -1.39
N LEU A 263 -21.33 -16.55 -0.28
CA LEU A 263 -21.85 -17.03 1.00
C LEU A 263 -22.97 -16.14 1.56
N ASN A 264 -22.85 -14.82 1.39
CA ASN A 264 -23.83 -13.85 1.86
C ASN A 264 -24.97 -13.59 0.85
N GLN A 265 -24.87 -14.14 -0.36
CA GLN A 265 -25.81 -13.91 -1.47
C GLN A 265 -26.01 -12.42 -1.78
N GLY A 266 -24.92 -11.63 -1.72
CA GLY A 266 -24.96 -10.18 -1.96
C GLY A 266 -23.94 -9.39 -1.16
N GLN A 267 -23.87 -8.09 -1.44
CA GLN A 267 -23.03 -7.14 -0.71
C GLN A 267 -23.70 -6.67 0.59
N LEU A 268 -22.90 -6.47 1.65
CA LEU A 268 -23.36 -5.79 2.86
C LEU A 268 -23.39 -4.26 2.69
N CYS A 269 -24.15 -3.60 3.55
CA CYS A 269 -24.30 -2.15 3.58
C CYS A 269 -23.43 -1.53 4.68
N CYS A 270 -22.70 -0.47 4.34
CA CYS A 270 -22.11 0.45 5.33
C CYS A 270 -23.17 1.50 5.73
N HIS A 271 -22.98 2.16 6.87
CA HIS A 271 -23.90 3.21 7.29
C HIS A 271 -23.15 4.51 7.59
N ILE A 272 -23.71 5.64 7.16
CA ILE A 272 -23.17 6.97 7.41
C ILE A 272 -23.88 7.56 8.63
N THR A 273 -23.09 8.10 9.55
CA THR A 273 -23.59 8.87 10.69
C THR A 273 -22.70 10.09 10.94
N TRP A 274 -23.01 10.87 11.96
CA TRP A 274 -22.41 12.17 12.23
C TRP A 274 -22.13 12.38 13.71
N THR A 275 -21.03 13.06 14.03
CA THR A 275 -20.84 13.63 15.35
C THR A 275 -21.82 14.78 15.58
N THR A 276 -22.03 15.13 16.85
CA THR A 276 -22.90 16.24 17.27
C THR A 276 -22.08 17.35 17.96
N PRO A 277 -22.65 18.56 18.17
CA PRO A 277 -22.01 19.59 18.99
C PRO A 277 -21.60 19.09 20.38
N LYS A 278 -22.43 18.23 20.98
CA LYS A 278 -22.14 17.55 22.26
C LYS A 278 -20.86 16.71 22.18
N THR A 279 -20.61 16.02 21.07
CA THR A 279 -19.33 15.30 20.88
C THR A 279 -18.14 16.25 20.99
N ALA A 280 -18.22 17.42 20.38
CA ALA A 280 -17.13 18.41 20.42
C ALA A 280 -16.94 19.00 21.83
N GLU A 281 -18.02 19.24 22.57
CA GLU A 281 -17.98 19.68 23.97
C GLU A 281 -17.26 18.66 24.87
N ILE A 282 -17.63 17.38 24.77
CA ILE A 282 -17.00 16.29 25.54
C ILE A 282 -15.50 16.22 25.24
N ILE A 283 -15.12 16.30 23.96
CA ILE A 283 -13.71 16.30 23.54
C ILE A 283 -12.98 17.48 24.17
N ARG A 284 -13.49 18.71 24.00
CA ARG A 284 -12.85 19.94 24.51
C ARG A 284 -12.64 19.91 26.02
N ALA A 285 -13.64 19.44 26.76
CA ALA A 285 -13.55 19.29 28.22
C ALA A 285 -12.45 18.31 28.66
N ASN A 286 -12.10 17.34 27.82
CA ASN A 286 -11.16 16.26 28.16
C ASN A 286 -9.83 16.29 27.36
N LEU A 287 -9.55 17.35 26.59
CA LEU A 287 -8.32 17.44 25.78
C LEU A 287 -7.04 17.28 26.59
N HIS A 288 -7.01 17.80 27.83
CA HIS A 288 -5.88 17.68 28.75
C HIS A 288 -5.54 16.23 29.12
N LYS A 289 -6.49 15.29 28.97
CA LYS A 289 -6.28 13.85 29.21
C LYS A 289 -5.79 13.10 27.98
N SER A 290 -5.74 13.76 26.82
CA SER A 290 -5.23 13.15 25.59
C SER A 290 -3.70 13.05 25.66
N PRO A 291 -3.12 11.86 25.45
CA PRO A 291 -1.66 11.68 25.37
C PRO A 291 -1.00 12.51 24.27
N LEU A 292 -1.79 12.87 23.24
CA LEU A 292 -1.33 13.73 22.15
C LEU A 292 -1.07 15.17 22.61
N TYR A 293 -1.92 15.72 23.47
CA TYR A 293 -1.87 17.12 23.90
C TYR A 293 -1.16 17.32 25.24
N SER A 294 -1.07 16.28 26.06
CA SER A 294 -0.31 16.28 27.31
C SER A 294 1.20 16.07 27.12
N GLY A 295 1.66 15.84 25.88
CA GLY A 295 3.08 15.63 25.57
C GLY A 295 3.62 14.25 25.97
N VAL A 296 2.74 13.31 26.30
CA VAL A 296 3.12 11.94 26.70
C VAL A 296 3.60 11.10 25.51
N ILE A 297 3.11 11.41 24.31
CA ILE A 297 3.49 10.73 23.07
C ILE A 297 4.67 11.48 22.43
N GLU A 298 5.78 10.77 22.23
CA GLU A 298 6.98 11.29 21.56
C GLU A 298 6.85 11.21 20.03
N GLY A 299 6.15 10.18 19.54
CA GLY A 299 5.96 9.87 18.14
C GLY A 299 5.03 10.84 17.41
N VAL A 300 5.44 11.24 16.20
CA VAL A 300 4.65 12.14 15.37
C VAL A 300 3.51 11.39 14.69
N GLY A 301 2.29 11.92 14.82
CA GLY A 301 1.09 11.40 14.16
C GLY A 301 0.81 12.04 12.79
N PRO A 302 -0.12 11.48 12.00
CA PRO A 302 -0.42 11.98 10.65
C PRO A 302 -1.26 13.28 10.68
N ARG A 303 -0.79 14.32 9.99
CA ARG A 303 -1.44 15.63 9.83
C ARG A 303 -2.78 15.55 9.10
N TYR A 304 -2.85 14.74 8.04
CA TYR A 304 -3.98 14.69 7.12
C TYR A 304 -5.04 13.62 7.45
N CYS A 305 -4.77 12.75 8.42
CA CYS A 305 -5.77 11.87 9.02
C CYS A 305 -5.67 11.91 10.54
N PRO A 306 -5.92 13.10 11.14
CA PRO A 306 -5.76 13.27 12.57
C PRO A 306 -6.85 12.51 13.33
N SER A 307 -6.60 12.25 14.62
CA SER A 307 -7.62 11.70 15.52
C SER A 307 -8.80 12.66 15.65
N ILE A 308 -9.96 12.16 16.10
CA ILE A 308 -11.16 12.98 16.21
C ILE A 308 -10.93 14.17 17.15
N GLU A 309 -10.18 13.99 18.24
CA GLU A 309 -9.79 15.09 19.13
C GLU A 309 -8.96 16.16 18.41
N ASP A 310 -8.06 15.77 17.51
CA ASP A 310 -7.21 16.71 16.76
C ASP A 310 -7.94 17.36 15.58
N LYS A 311 -8.92 16.67 14.97
CA LYS A 311 -9.86 17.29 14.02
C LYS A 311 -10.68 18.39 14.68
N THR A 312 -11.19 18.16 15.90
CA THR A 312 -12.01 19.14 16.63
C THR A 312 -11.22 20.40 17.00
N VAL A 313 -9.93 20.27 17.27
CA VAL A 313 -9.04 21.42 17.56
C VAL A 313 -8.63 22.15 16.28
N LYS A 314 -8.24 21.43 15.22
CA LYS A 314 -7.76 22.02 13.96
C LYS A 314 -8.86 22.66 13.12
N PHE A 315 -10.09 22.15 13.21
CA PHE A 315 -11.23 22.60 12.42
C PHE A 315 -12.41 22.97 13.32
N PRO A 316 -12.26 23.99 14.19
CA PRO A 316 -13.28 24.37 15.16
C PRO A 316 -14.58 24.87 14.51
N GLU A 317 -14.52 25.34 13.27
CA GLU A 317 -15.64 25.82 12.47
C GLU A 317 -16.57 24.70 11.96
N LYS A 318 -16.11 23.45 11.97
CA LYS A 318 -16.93 22.32 11.51
C LYS A 318 -17.90 21.86 12.60
N GLU A 319 -19.18 22.13 12.38
CA GLU A 319 -20.27 21.75 13.30
C GLU A 319 -20.41 20.23 13.52
N ARG A 320 -20.11 19.44 12.49
CA ARG A 320 -20.18 17.97 12.53
C ARG A 320 -19.12 17.32 11.65
N GLN A 321 -18.74 16.11 12.00
CA GLN A 321 -17.82 15.25 11.25
C GLN A 321 -18.57 14.01 10.78
N GLN A 322 -18.37 13.64 9.51
CA GLN A 322 -18.93 12.41 8.94
C GLN A 322 -18.19 11.19 9.48
N LEU A 323 -18.95 10.16 9.84
CA LEU A 323 -18.45 8.85 10.27
C LEU A 323 -19.05 7.76 9.40
N PHE A 324 -18.33 6.65 9.24
CA PHE A 324 -18.86 5.44 8.61
C PHE A 324 -18.83 4.31 9.62
N LEU A 325 -19.97 3.64 9.78
CA LEU A 325 -20.12 2.39 10.52
C LEU A 325 -19.95 1.25 9.52
N GLU A 326 -18.81 0.57 9.62
CA GLU A 326 -18.35 -0.43 8.66
C GLU A 326 -18.37 -1.82 9.33
N PRO A 327 -19.08 -2.83 8.79
CA PRO A 327 -19.06 -4.18 9.36
C PRO A 327 -17.67 -4.80 9.23
N GLU A 328 -17.19 -5.51 10.26
CA GLU A 328 -15.88 -6.18 10.21
C GLU A 328 -15.93 -7.61 9.60
N GLY A 329 -17.12 -8.19 9.39
CA GLY A 329 -17.30 -9.52 8.80
C GLY A 329 -18.74 -10.02 8.86
N ILE A 330 -19.02 -11.14 8.20
CA ILE A 330 -20.36 -11.79 8.21
C ILE A 330 -20.62 -12.59 9.49
N ASN A 331 -19.55 -13.06 10.16
CA ASN A 331 -19.62 -13.89 11.36
C ASN A 331 -19.25 -13.12 12.65
N THR A 332 -19.37 -11.79 12.64
CA THR A 332 -19.11 -10.94 13.80
C THR A 332 -20.12 -9.81 13.89
N ASP A 333 -20.42 -9.40 15.12
CA ASP A 333 -21.23 -8.21 15.40
C ASP A 333 -20.35 -6.97 15.63
N GLU A 334 -19.04 -7.03 15.37
CA GLU A 334 -18.16 -5.87 15.49
C GLU A 334 -18.31 -4.90 14.31
N TYR A 335 -18.56 -3.63 14.64
CA TYR A 335 -18.58 -2.51 13.69
C TYR A 335 -17.41 -1.56 13.95
N TYR A 336 -16.69 -1.23 12.89
CA TYR A 336 -15.61 -0.26 12.89
C TYR A 336 -16.14 1.15 12.66
N VAL A 337 -15.76 2.11 13.53
CA VAL A 337 -16.22 3.52 13.44
C VAL A 337 -15.20 4.37 12.68
N ASN A 338 -15.22 4.27 11.36
CA ASN A 338 -14.28 5.00 10.51
C ASN A 338 -14.47 6.52 10.64
N GLY A 339 -13.35 7.23 10.81
CA GLY A 339 -13.33 8.67 11.10
C GLY A 339 -13.20 9.03 12.58
N PHE A 340 -13.35 8.06 13.49
CA PHE A 340 -13.42 8.26 14.94
C PHE A 340 -12.21 7.71 15.73
N SER A 341 -11.01 7.69 15.12
CA SER A 341 -9.79 7.29 15.83
C SER A 341 -9.52 8.26 17.00
N THR A 342 -9.22 7.74 18.19
CA THR A 342 -8.92 8.56 19.37
C THR A 342 -7.92 7.86 20.30
N SER A 343 -7.25 8.64 21.13
CA SER A 343 -6.41 8.16 22.24
C SER A 343 -6.89 8.63 23.61
N LEU A 344 -8.12 9.15 23.71
CA LEU A 344 -8.71 9.59 24.98
C LEU A 344 -8.99 8.41 25.93
N PRO A 345 -9.12 8.67 27.25
CA PRO A 345 -9.48 7.65 28.24
C PRO A 345 -10.78 6.92 27.90
N PHE A 346 -10.91 5.66 28.34
CA PHE A 346 -12.03 4.80 27.99
C PHE A 346 -13.39 5.38 28.42
N GLU A 347 -13.46 5.96 29.63
CA GLU A 347 -14.67 6.61 30.13
C GLU A 347 -15.13 7.77 29.24
N VAL A 348 -14.18 8.54 28.70
CA VAL A 348 -14.47 9.63 27.76
C VAL A 348 -14.90 9.07 26.41
N GLN A 349 -14.30 7.97 25.95
CA GLN A 349 -14.73 7.30 24.72
C GLN A 349 -16.19 6.84 24.80
N VAL A 350 -16.64 6.32 25.94
CA VAL A 350 -18.04 5.90 26.15
C VAL A 350 -18.98 7.09 25.98
N GLU A 351 -18.68 8.23 26.61
CA GLU A 351 -19.49 9.46 26.47
C GLU A 351 -19.51 9.97 25.03
N MET A 352 -18.34 9.99 24.38
CA MET A 352 -18.17 10.45 23.00
C MET A 352 -18.92 9.57 21.98
N VAL A 353 -18.87 8.25 22.14
CA VAL A 353 -19.58 7.31 21.26
C VAL A 353 -21.09 7.48 21.42
N ARG A 354 -21.57 7.62 22.65
CA ARG A 354 -23.01 7.78 22.94
C ARG A 354 -23.58 9.14 22.53
N SER A 355 -22.75 10.08 22.09
CA SER A 355 -23.22 11.35 21.53
C SER A 355 -23.28 11.36 19.99
N ILE A 356 -22.88 10.27 19.32
CA ILE A 356 -23.02 10.08 17.87
C ILE A 356 -24.47 9.67 17.55
N VAL A 357 -25.01 10.19 16.45
CA VAL A 357 -26.37 9.87 16.00
C VAL A 357 -26.51 8.36 15.73
N GLY A 358 -27.51 7.72 16.33
CA GLY A 358 -27.73 6.27 16.21
C GLY A 358 -26.86 5.40 17.13
N CYS A 359 -25.91 5.99 17.86
CA CYS A 359 -25.03 5.27 18.79
C CYS A 359 -25.33 5.60 20.26
N GLU A 360 -26.51 6.15 20.58
CA GLU A 360 -26.83 6.64 21.93
C GLU A 360 -26.78 5.54 23.01
N ARG A 361 -26.97 4.29 22.60
CA ARG A 361 -26.86 3.09 23.44
C ARG A 361 -25.72 2.16 23.02
N ALA A 362 -24.83 2.63 22.14
CA ALA A 362 -23.78 1.77 21.60
C ALA A 362 -22.84 1.27 22.70
N GLU A 363 -22.49 0.00 22.63
CA GLU A 363 -21.55 -0.69 23.49
C GLU A 363 -20.20 -0.83 22.78
N ILE A 364 -19.13 -0.40 23.46
CA ILE A 364 -17.77 -0.55 22.95
C ILE A 364 -17.28 -1.95 23.27
N MET A 365 -17.00 -2.75 22.23
CA MET A 365 -16.40 -4.08 22.35
C MET A 365 -14.87 -4.00 22.44
N ARG A 366 -14.26 -3.05 21.71
CA ARG A 366 -12.82 -2.79 21.80
C ARG A 366 -12.57 -1.28 21.91
N PRO A 367 -11.78 -0.82 22.88
CA PRO A 367 -11.47 0.60 23.01
C PRO A 367 -10.66 1.10 21.81
N ALA A 368 -10.83 2.37 21.50
CA ALA A 368 -9.90 3.09 20.65
C ALA A 368 -8.56 3.26 21.37
N TYR A 369 -7.47 3.29 20.61
CA TYR A 369 -6.14 3.53 21.15
C TYR A 369 -5.22 4.13 20.09
N ALA A 370 -4.09 4.66 20.55
CA ALA A 370 -2.96 4.94 19.68
C ALA A 370 -1.79 4.01 19.96
N VAL A 371 -1.03 3.69 18.93
CA VAL A 371 0.22 2.94 19.01
C VAL A 371 1.39 3.81 18.58
N GLU A 372 2.40 3.89 19.43
CA GLU A 372 3.72 4.43 19.11
C GLU A 372 4.69 3.30 18.79
N TYR A 373 5.52 3.46 17.78
CA TYR A 373 6.46 2.42 17.33
C TYR A 373 7.71 3.03 16.72
N ASP A 374 8.80 2.27 16.75
CA ASP A 374 10.04 2.66 16.07
C ASP A 374 9.90 2.47 14.55
N PHE A 375 10.50 3.38 13.78
CA PHE A 375 10.63 3.27 12.33
C PHE A 375 12.03 3.70 11.89
N ALA A 376 12.51 3.17 10.76
CA ALA A 376 13.74 3.60 10.13
C ALA A 376 13.44 4.70 9.10
N ASN A 377 14.23 5.78 9.09
CA ASN A 377 14.05 6.83 8.10
C ASN A 377 14.31 6.25 6.69
N PRO A 378 13.34 6.30 5.76
CA PRO A 378 13.46 5.64 4.46
C PRO A 378 14.55 6.24 3.56
N THR A 379 15.09 7.43 3.86
CA THR A 379 16.25 7.97 3.13
C THR A 379 17.52 7.12 3.29
N GLN A 380 17.53 6.19 4.26
CA GLN A 380 18.61 5.22 4.48
C GLN A 380 18.51 4.01 3.55
N LEU A 381 17.49 3.96 2.69
CA LEU A 381 17.29 2.92 1.69
C LEU A 381 17.66 3.43 0.30
N TYR A 382 18.06 2.51 -0.58
CA TYR A 382 18.05 2.73 -2.01
C TYR A 382 16.61 2.63 -2.55
N PRO A 383 16.32 3.12 -3.77
CA PRO A 383 15.02 2.91 -4.43
C PRO A 383 14.63 1.43 -4.62
N SER A 384 15.59 0.51 -4.50
CA SER A 384 15.35 -0.94 -4.47
C SER A 384 14.78 -1.46 -3.13
N LEU A 385 14.67 -0.59 -2.12
CA LEU A 385 14.38 -0.87 -0.71
C LEU A 385 15.50 -1.60 0.07
N GLU A 386 16.65 -1.85 -0.58
CA GLU A 386 17.86 -2.34 0.10
C GLU A 386 18.42 -1.23 1.01
N THR A 387 18.87 -1.60 2.22
CA THR A 387 19.49 -0.63 3.13
C THR A 387 20.88 -0.22 2.63
N LYS A 388 21.23 1.05 2.82
CA LYS A 388 22.58 1.56 2.48
C LYS A 388 23.66 1.06 3.44
N ALA A 389 23.27 0.76 4.68
CA ALA A 389 24.20 0.40 5.75
C ALA A 389 24.56 -1.09 5.76
N CYS A 390 23.65 -1.96 5.30
CA CYS A 390 23.87 -3.41 5.27
C CYS A 390 23.38 -4.03 3.96
N ARG A 391 24.31 -4.67 3.24
CA ARG A 391 24.01 -5.34 1.97
C ARG A 391 23.07 -6.52 2.18
N ASN A 392 22.15 -6.72 1.24
CA ASN A 392 21.10 -7.75 1.21
C ASN A 392 20.06 -7.65 2.36
N LEU A 393 20.07 -6.57 3.14
CA LEU A 393 19.01 -6.25 4.09
C LEU A 393 18.02 -5.29 3.44
N TYR A 394 16.72 -5.57 3.54
CA TYR A 394 15.64 -4.77 2.95
C TYR A 394 14.60 -4.43 4.01
N PHE A 395 14.03 -3.22 3.95
CA PHE A 395 12.92 -2.83 4.81
C PHE A 395 11.66 -2.54 3.97
N ALA A 396 10.49 -2.98 4.45
CA ALA A 396 9.22 -2.73 3.78
C ALA A 396 8.05 -2.54 4.75
N GLY A 397 7.16 -1.61 4.40
CA GLY A 397 5.92 -1.34 5.15
C GLY A 397 6.09 -0.29 6.24
N GLN A 398 5.46 -0.50 7.39
CA GLN A 398 5.37 0.52 8.44
C GLN A 398 6.72 0.87 9.07
N ILE A 399 7.70 -0.05 9.01
CA ILE A 399 9.09 0.23 9.41
C ILE A 399 9.73 1.35 8.57
N ASN A 400 9.26 1.58 7.33
CA ASN A 400 9.69 2.69 6.48
C ASN A 400 8.89 3.98 6.73
N GLY A 401 8.08 4.02 7.78
CA GLY A 401 7.25 5.16 8.14
C GLY A 401 6.01 5.35 7.26
N THR A 402 5.55 4.31 6.56
CA THR A 402 4.24 4.33 5.87
C THR A 402 3.11 3.89 6.78
N SER A 403 1.88 4.27 6.45
CA SER A 403 0.67 3.85 7.18
C SER A 403 -0.45 3.43 6.21
N GLY A 404 -0.53 2.13 5.94
CA GLY A 404 -1.60 1.51 5.17
C GLY A 404 -1.24 0.11 4.71
N TYR A 405 -2.25 -0.71 4.46
CA TYR A 405 -2.02 -2.09 4.04
C TYR A 405 -1.44 -2.15 2.63
N GLU A 406 -1.97 -1.32 1.73
CA GLU A 406 -1.63 -1.27 0.32
C GLU A 406 -0.22 -0.71 0.11
N GLU A 407 0.12 0.37 0.83
CA GLU A 407 1.49 0.91 0.83
C GLU A 407 2.49 -0.14 1.34
N ALA A 408 2.12 -0.90 2.37
CA ALA A 408 2.97 -1.93 2.93
C ALA A 408 3.15 -3.12 1.97
N ALA A 409 2.05 -3.63 1.42
CA ALA A 409 2.07 -4.71 0.44
C ALA A 409 2.88 -4.35 -0.82
N ALA A 410 2.70 -3.14 -1.34
CA ALA A 410 3.47 -2.63 -2.48
C ALA A 410 4.98 -2.64 -2.20
N GLN A 411 5.42 -2.14 -1.05
CA GLN A 411 6.83 -2.18 -0.66
C GLN A 411 7.31 -3.62 -0.44
N GLY A 412 6.49 -4.46 0.17
CA GLY A 412 6.79 -5.87 0.41
C GLY A 412 7.09 -6.61 -0.87
N LEU A 413 6.18 -6.50 -1.85
CA LEU A 413 6.34 -7.06 -3.19
C LEU A 413 7.68 -6.65 -3.83
N MET A 414 7.98 -5.35 -3.85
CA MET A 414 9.22 -4.85 -4.43
C MET A 414 10.47 -5.30 -3.69
N ALA A 415 10.43 -5.34 -2.34
CA ALA A 415 11.55 -5.81 -1.53
C ALA A 415 11.81 -7.31 -1.74
N GLY A 416 10.76 -8.14 -1.81
CA GLY A 416 10.87 -9.57 -2.12
C GLY A 416 11.47 -9.83 -3.50
N ILE A 417 10.97 -9.13 -4.53
CA ILE A 417 11.50 -9.19 -5.90
C ILE A 417 13.00 -8.84 -5.90
N ASN A 418 13.37 -7.71 -5.29
CA ASN A 418 14.74 -7.24 -5.32
C ASN A 418 15.69 -8.08 -4.47
N ALA A 419 15.22 -8.67 -3.37
CA ALA A 419 15.99 -9.65 -2.62
C ALA A 419 16.40 -10.83 -3.50
N VAL A 420 15.46 -11.44 -4.25
CA VAL A 420 15.79 -12.56 -5.15
C VAL A 420 16.69 -12.14 -6.31
N ARG A 421 16.43 -10.98 -6.93
CA ARG A 421 17.27 -10.48 -8.03
C ARG A 421 18.71 -10.24 -7.60
N ARG A 422 18.91 -9.70 -6.40
CA ARG A 422 20.23 -9.48 -5.81
C ARG A 422 21.01 -10.79 -5.66
N LEU A 423 20.35 -11.87 -5.23
CA LEU A 423 20.95 -13.20 -5.11
C LEU A 423 21.30 -13.83 -6.46
N ARG A 424 20.60 -13.42 -7.52
CA ARG A 424 20.86 -13.82 -8.91
C ARG A 424 21.84 -12.91 -9.64
N SER A 425 22.45 -11.95 -8.94
CA SER A 425 23.32 -10.92 -9.54
C SER A 425 22.65 -10.15 -10.68
N LEU A 426 21.32 -9.98 -10.60
CA LEU A 426 20.54 -9.18 -11.53
C LEU A 426 20.35 -7.77 -10.97
N GLU A 427 20.30 -6.77 -11.86
CA GLU A 427 19.98 -5.40 -11.48
C GLU A 427 18.63 -5.32 -10.76
N PRO A 428 18.50 -4.53 -9.68
CA PRO A 428 17.25 -4.36 -8.97
C PRO A 428 16.21 -3.70 -9.87
N ILE A 429 14.94 -4.05 -9.67
CA ILE A 429 13.82 -3.39 -10.32
C ILE A 429 13.41 -2.20 -9.46
N VAL A 430 13.39 -1.04 -10.10
CA VAL A 430 12.90 0.21 -9.54
C VAL A 430 11.80 0.71 -10.45
N LEU A 431 10.56 0.69 -9.96
CA LEU A 431 9.42 1.27 -10.68
C LEU A 431 9.55 2.78 -10.70
N LYS A 432 9.45 3.37 -11.88
CA LYS A 432 9.52 4.82 -12.04
C LYS A 432 8.20 5.48 -11.70
N ARG A 433 8.26 6.77 -11.37
CA ARG A 433 7.09 7.58 -11.01
C ARG A 433 6.07 7.70 -12.15
N ASP A 434 6.52 7.64 -13.40
CA ASP A 434 5.68 7.66 -14.60
C ASP A 434 5.09 6.29 -14.95
N GLN A 435 5.54 5.22 -14.27
CA GLN A 435 5.09 3.86 -14.53
C GLN A 435 4.04 3.36 -13.54
N ALA A 436 4.15 3.75 -12.25
CA ALA A 436 3.28 3.22 -11.20
C ALA A 436 3.15 4.15 -9.98
N TYR A 437 2.01 4.09 -9.29
CA TYR A 437 1.85 4.62 -7.93
C TYR A 437 2.81 3.96 -6.93
N ILE A 438 3.18 2.68 -7.12
CA ILE A 438 4.25 2.01 -6.34
C ILE A 438 5.59 2.76 -6.50
N GLY A 439 5.92 3.19 -7.73
CA GLY A 439 7.12 3.99 -8.00
C GLY A 439 7.08 5.36 -7.34
N VAL A 440 5.93 6.03 -7.38
CA VAL A 440 5.69 7.30 -6.66
C VAL A 440 5.86 7.14 -5.15
N LEU A 441 5.29 6.08 -4.56
CA LEU A 441 5.40 5.75 -3.14
C LEU A 441 6.86 5.61 -2.71
N ILE A 442 7.60 4.73 -3.39
CA ILE A 442 8.97 4.40 -3.01
C ILE A 442 9.88 5.60 -3.22
N ASP A 443 9.78 6.30 -4.36
CA ASP A 443 10.59 7.48 -4.65
C ASP A 443 10.35 8.61 -3.64
N ASP A 444 9.09 8.89 -3.27
CA ASP A 444 8.76 9.87 -2.24
C ASP A 444 9.43 9.51 -0.90
N LEU A 445 9.33 8.25 -0.48
CA LEU A 445 9.91 7.78 0.79
C LEU A 445 11.43 7.93 0.81
N VAL A 446 12.13 7.40 -0.20
CA VAL A 446 13.60 7.38 -0.17
C VAL A 446 14.24 8.73 -0.50
N SER A 447 13.50 9.63 -1.16
CA SER A 447 14.03 10.94 -1.58
C SER A 447 13.62 12.08 -0.66
N LYS A 448 12.38 12.08 -0.14
CA LYS A 448 11.87 13.14 0.74
C LYS A 448 11.98 12.76 2.22
N GLY A 449 12.14 11.47 2.51
CA GLY A 449 12.02 10.95 3.87
C GLY A 449 10.59 11.04 4.38
N THR A 450 10.41 10.77 5.66
CA THR A 450 9.13 11.01 6.31
C THR A 450 9.30 11.44 7.76
N VAL A 451 8.52 12.43 8.17
CA VAL A 451 8.48 12.97 9.55
C VAL A 451 7.18 12.60 10.26
N GLU A 452 6.21 12.08 9.52
CA GLU A 452 4.92 11.58 9.98
C GLU A 452 4.59 10.29 9.21
N PRO A 453 3.56 9.52 9.57
CA PRO A 453 3.23 8.33 8.79
C PRO A 453 2.78 8.69 7.38
N TYR A 454 3.57 8.33 6.37
CA TYR A 454 3.30 8.61 4.96
C TYR A 454 2.05 7.85 4.48
N ARG A 455 1.20 8.53 3.71
CA ARG A 455 -0.03 7.97 3.12
C ARG A 455 -0.17 8.41 1.67
N MET A 456 -0.55 7.52 0.78
CA MET A 456 -0.51 7.84 -0.65
C MET A 456 -1.42 8.96 -1.10
N PHE A 457 -2.55 9.20 -0.43
CA PHE A 457 -3.46 10.26 -0.83
C PHE A 457 -2.88 11.68 -0.63
N THR A 458 -1.82 11.83 0.16
CA THR A 458 -1.08 13.10 0.28
C THR A 458 -0.05 13.28 -0.82
N SER A 459 0.26 12.21 -1.57
CA SER A 459 1.19 12.26 -2.68
C SER A 459 0.59 12.99 -3.88
N ARG A 460 1.46 13.72 -4.58
CA ARG A 460 1.17 14.25 -5.90
C ARG A 460 1.80 13.29 -6.91
N ALA A 461 1.03 12.33 -7.39
CA ALA A 461 1.33 11.69 -8.66
C ALA A 461 1.11 12.74 -9.76
N GLU A 462 2.17 13.12 -10.46
CA GLU A 462 2.15 14.14 -11.51
C GLU A 462 1.41 13.63 -12.76
N TYR A 463 1.54 12.33 -13.05
CA TYR A 463 1.06 11.66 -14.26
C TYR A 463 -0.23 10.85 -14.03
N ARG A 464 -1.21 11.40 -13.29
CA ARG A 464 -2.42 10.66 -12.87
C ARG A 464 -3.25 10.08 -14.02
N LEU A 465 -3.21 10.70 -15.21
CA LEU A 465 -3.94 10.17 -16.37
C LEU A 465 -3.24 8.97 -17.00
N LEU A 466 -1.91 8.83 -16.84
CA LEU A 466 -1.16 7.65 -17.25
C LEU A 466 -1.31 6.52 -16.22
N LEU A 467 -1.31 6.87 -14.93
CA LEU A 467 -1.26 5.95 -13.80
C LEU A 467 -2.66 5.56 -13.27
N ARG A 468 -3.59 5.20 -14.15
CA ARG A 468 -4.98 4.94 -13.72
C ARG A 468 -5.13 3.57 -13.09
N GLN A 469 -6.19 3.39 -12.31
CA GLN A 469 -6.55 2.09 -11.75
C GLN A 469 -6.98 1.09 -12.83
N ASP A 470 -7.52 1.55 -13.97
CA ASP A 470 -8.08 0.69 -15.02
C ASP A 470 -7.04 0.09 -15.98
N ASN A 471 -5.82 0.64 -16.01
CA ASN A 471 -4.75 0.25 -16.95
C ASN A 471 -3.49 -0.29 -16.27
N ALA A 472 -3.55 -0.63 -14.97
CA ALA A 472 -2.38 -1.13 -14.25
C ALA A 472 -1.83 -2.43 -14.83
N ASP A 473 -2.72 -3.31 -15.31
CA ASP A 473 -2.38 -4.53 -16.03
C ASP A 473 -1.63 -4.24 -17.34
N LEU A 474 -2.08 -3.28 -18.14
CA LEU A 474 -1.42 -2.87 -19.38
C LEU A 474 -0.02 -2.29 -19.10
N ARG A 475 0.15 -1.59 -17.96
CA ARG A 475 1.42 -0.98 -17.56
C ARG A 475 2.44 -1.97 -17.01
N LEU A 476 2.01 -2.93 -16.19
CA LEU A 476 2.91 -3.69 -15.30
C LEU A 476 2.94 -5.20 -15.57
N SER A 477 1.96 -5.79 -16.26
CA SER A 477 1.91 -7.25 -16.44
C SER A 477 3.07 -7.83 -17.23
N ARG A 478 3.63 -7.06 -18.19
CA ARG A 478 4.86 -7.45 -18.89
C ARG A 478 6.01 -7.65 -17.91
N LEU A 479 6.21 -6.71 -16.99
CA LEU A 479 7.24 -6.81 -15.97
C LEU A 479 6.96 -7.99 -15.03
N GLY A 480 5.71 -8.18 -14.60
CA GLY A 480 5.30 -9.32 -13.77
C GLY A 480 5.59 -10.67 -14.43
N TYR A 481 5.39 -10.77 -15.75
CA TYR A 481 5.72 -11.95 -16.54
C TYR A 481 7.24 -12.15 -16.66
N ASP A 482 7.99 -11.10 -17.02
CA ASP A 482 9.43 -11.15 -17.22
C ASP A 482 10.20 -11.57 -15.94
N ILE A 483 9.66 -11.27 -14.76
CA ILE A 483 10.24 -11.69 -13.47
C ILE A 483 9.71 -13.02 -12.94
N GLY A 484 8.73 -13.63 -13.62
CA GLY A 484 8.16 -14.93 -13.27
C GLY A 484 7.08 -14.91 -12.18
N LEU A 485 6.54 -13.74 -11.82
CA LEU A 485 5.42 -13.64 -10.87
C LEU A 485 4.05 -13.78 -11.52
N LEU A 486 3.95 -13.41 -12.81
CA LEU A 486 2.72 -13.53 -13.57
C LEU A 486 2.81 -14.74 -14.53
N PRO A 487 1.88 -15.70 -14.47
CA PRO A 487 1.89 -16.85 -15.36
C PRO A 487 1.56 -16.43 -16.80
N LYS A 488 2.05 -17.23 -17.77
CA LYS A 488 1.88 -16.94 -19.20
C LYS A 488 0.43 -16.69 -19.61
N ARG A 489 -0.53 -17.45 -19.07
CA ARG A 489 -1.97 -17.30 -19.38
C ARG A 489 -2.50 -15.88 -19.12
N HIS A 490 -2.04 -15.25 -18.05
CA HIS A 490 -2.46 -13.89 -17.67
C HIS A 490 -1.79 -12.87 -18.56
N PHE A 491 -0.51 -13.07 -18.87
CA PHE A 491 0.21 -12.22 -19.81
C PHE A 491 -0.41 -12.28 -21.22
N ASP A 492 -0.76 -13.46 -21.70
CA ASP A 492 -1.44 -13.64 -23.00
C ASP A 492 -2.80 -12.93 -23.03
N ALA A 493 -3.56 -12.98 -21.94
CA ALA A 493 -4.83 -12.26 -21.81
C ALA A 493 -4.65 -10.74 -21.91
N VAL A 494 -3.59 -10.19 -21.30
CA VAL A 494 -3.26 -8.76 -21.41
C VAL A 494 -2.85 -8.39 -22.84
N VAL A 495 -2.06 -9.23 -23.52
CA VAL A 495 -1.69 -9.01 -24.93
C VAL A 495 -2.93 -9.03 -25.83
N ALA A 496 -3.85 -9.96 -25.61
CA ALA A 496 -5.12 -10.02 -26.33
C ALA A 496 -5.98 -8.76 -26.09
N LYS A 497 -6.08 -8.32 -24.82
CA LYS A 497 -6.76 -7.07 -24.44
C LYS A 497 -6.16 -5.86 -25.14
N GLN A 498 -4.83 -5.70 -25.10
CA GLN A 498 -4.14 -4.59 -25.78
C GLN A 498 -4.38 -4.62 -27.29
N THR A 499 -4.29 -5.80 -27.91
CA THR A 499 -4.53 -5.98 -29.35
C THR A 499 -5.96 -5.57 -29.72
N ALA A 500 -6.95 -5.95 -28.92
CA ALA A 500 -8.35 -5.57 -29.16
C ALA A 500 -8.58 -4.05 -28.99
N ILE A 501 -7.94 -3.42 -28.01
CA ILE A 501 -7.96 -1.95 -27.85
C ILE A 501 -7.38 -1.29 -29.10
N ASP A 502 -6.21 -1.71 -29.55
CA ASP A 502 -5.52 -1.11 -30.70
C ASP A 502 -6.30 -1.27 -32.01
N GLN A 503 -6.88 -2.46 -32.23
CA GLN A 503 -7.75 -2.74 -33.37
C GLN A 503 -8.99 -1.85 -33.37
N GLU A 504 -9.62 -1.67 -32.22
CA GLU A 504 -10.82 -0.86 -32.11
C GLU A 504 -10.51 0.64 -32.27
N LEU A 505 -9.41 1.13 -31.68
CA LEU A 505 -8.93 2.50 -31.89
C LEU A 505 -8.68 2.77 -33.37
N LYS A 506 -8.03 1.84 -34.08
CA LYS A 506 -7.80 1.92 -35.53
C LYS A 506 -9.11 1.97 -36.30
N ARG A 507 -10.05 1.07 -36.00
CA ARG A 507 -11.37 1.02 -36.64
C ARG A 507 -12.12 2.34 -36.46
N LEU A 508 -12.14 2.91 -35.26
CA LEU A 508 -12.82 4.18 -34.97
C LEU A 508 -12.16 5.37 -35.68
N ALA A 509 -10.84 5.32 -35.91
CA ALA A 509 -10.11 6.34 -36.65
C ALA A 509 -10.40 6.30 -38.16
N GLU A 510 -10.64 5.11 -38.72
CA GLU A 510 -10.87 4.89 -40.16
C GLU A 510 -12.36 4.99 -40.54
N THR A 511 -13.26 4.60 -39.63
CA THR A 511 -14.71 4.60 -39.88
C THR A 511 -15.29 6.00 -39.78
N ARG A 512 -16.02 6.42 -40.83
CA ARG A 512 -16.66 7.74 -40.91
C ARG A 512 -18.17 7.66 -40.82
N GLN A 513 -18.76 8.67 -40.19
CA GLN A 513 -20.18 8.95 -40.25
C GLN A 513 -20.36 10.42 -40.66
N GLY A 514 -20.89 10.64 -41.86
CA GLY A 514 -20.88 11.97 -42.48
C GLY A 514 -19.45 12.47 -42.69
N THR A 515 -19.14 13.65 -42.17
CA THR A 515 -17.82 14.30 -42.34
C THR A 515 -16.80 13.94 -41.25
N HIS A 516 -17.22 13.28 -40.16
CA HIS A 516 -16.38 13.02 -38.99
C HIS A 516 -16.07 11.53 -38.84
N THR A 517 -14.90 11.20 -38.29
CA THR A 517 -14.59 9.82 -37.89
C THR A 517 -15.30 9.48 -36.58
N LEU A 518 -15.56 8.19 -36.33
CA LEU A 518 -16.16 7.78 -35.06
C LEU A 518 -15.27 8.17 -33.87
N ALA A 519 -13.94 8.17 -34.03
CA ALA A 519 -13.02 8.68 -33.02
C ALA A 519 -13.22 10.17 -32.70
N GLN A 520 -13.46 11.01 -33.72
CA GLN A 520 -13.77 12.43 -33.53
C GLN A 520 -15.13 12.63 -32.84
N ILE A 521 -16.11 11.78 -33.13
CA ILE A 521 -17.43 11.82 -32.50
C ILE A 521 -17.33 11.39 -31.02
N LEU A 522 -16.55 10.35 -30.70
CA LEU A 522 -16.38 9.85 -29.33
C LEU A 522 -15.61 10.82 -28.42
N ARG A 523 -14.76 11.68 -29.00
CA ARG A 523 -14.08 12.75 -28.26
C ARG A 523 -15.03 13.78 -27.67
N ARG A 524 -16.27 13.87 -28.17
CA ARG A 524 -17.27 14.81 -27.67
C ARG A 524 -17.75 14.37 -26.27
N PRO A 525 -17.81 15.28 -25.28
CA PRO A 525 -18.16 14.92 -23.90
C PRO A 525 -19.50 14.20 -23.74
N GLU A 526 -20.48 14.55 -24.57
CA GLU A 526 -21.86 14.05 -24.55
C GLU A 526 -22.03 12.63 -25.13
N THR A 527 -21.01 12.10 -25.83
CA THR A 527 -21.07 10.78 -26.47
C THR A 527 -20.32 9.74 -25.65
N ASN A 528 -20.87 8.54 -25.48
CA ASN A 528 -20.16 7.39 -24.92
C ASN A 528 -20.01 6.28 -25.98
N TYR A 529 -19.16 5.29 -25.72
CA TYR A 529 -18.88 4.24 -26.70
C TYR A 529 -20.15 3.47 -27.11
N ALA A 530 -21.03 3.16 -26.13
CA ALA A 530 -22.27 2.43 -26.38
C ALA A 530 -23.24 3.19 -27.30
N ALA A 531 -23.27 4.52 -27.21
CA ALA A 531 -24.10 5.40 -28.02
C ALA A 531 -23.49 5.70 -29.40
N LEU A 532 -22.28 5.22 -29.70
CA LEU A 532 -21.70 5.40 -31.03
C LEU A 532 -22.48 4.59 -32.07
N PRO A 533 -22.78 5.19 -33.24
CA PRO A 533 -23.31 4.45 -34.37
C PRO A 533 -22.24 3.52 -34.93
N GLY A 534 -22.54 2.22 -34.99
CA GLY A 534 -21.55 1.19 -35.31
C GLY A 534 -20.61 0.86 -34.15
N SER A 535 -21.05 1.08 -32.90
CA SER A 535 -20.42 0.47 -31.72
C SER A 535 -20.47 -1.05 -31.85
N ASN A 536 -19.42 -1.72 -31.36
CA ASN A 536 -19.39 -3.18 -31.33
C ASN A 536 -20.01 -3.66 -30.01
N PRO A 537 -21.23 -4.22 -30.01
CA PRO A 537 -21.89 -4.67 -28.79
C PRO A 537 -21.19 -5.89 -28.15
N ASP A 538 -20.43 -6.65 -28.94
CA ASP A 538 -19.69 -7.83 -28.48
C ASP A 538 -18.34 -7.46 -27.87
N LEU A 539 -17.93 -6.19 -27.94
CA LEU A 539 -16.69 -5.72 -27.32
C LEU A 539 -16.84 -5.72 -25.80
N PRO A 540 -15.94 -6.38 -25.04
CA PRO A 540 -16.00 -6.37 -23.59
C PRO A 540 -16.03 -4.95 -23.02
N ALA A 541 -16.89 -4.71 -22.02
CA ALA A 541 -17.12 -3.38 -21.45
C ALA A 541 -15.83 -2.69 -20.96
N GLU A 542 -14.87 -3.46 -20.45
CA GLU A 542 -13.57 -2.95 -20.04
C GLU A 542 -12.74 -2.43 -21.22
N ILE A 543 -12.77 -3.11 -22.36
CA ILE A 543 -12.08 -2.67 -23.58
C ILE A 543 -12.75 -1.42 -24.15
N ALA A 544 -14.08 -1.42 -24.23
CA ALA A 544 -14.85 -0.23 -24.65
C ALA A 544 -14.55 0.99 -23.77
N GLN A 545 -14.45 0.80 -22.45
CA GLN A 545 -14.06 1.85 -21.51
C GLN A 545 -12.64 2.34 -21.75
N GLN A 546 -11.66 1.45 -21.99
CA GLN A 546 -10.28 1.85 -22.32
C GLN A 546 -10.20 2.66 -23.59
N VAL A 547 -10.91 2.24 -24.64
CA VAL A 547 -10.99 2.96 -25.92
C VAL A 547 -11.59 4.35 -25.73
N GLU A 548 -12.70 4.45 -24.99
CA GLU A 548 -13.36 5.72 -24.70
C GLU A 548 -12.45 6.68 -23.93
N ILE A 549 -11.79 6.20 -22.87
CA ILE A 549 -10.86 7.01 -22.07
C ILE A 549 -9.67 7.45 -22.94
N THR A 550 -9.08 6.54 -23.70
CA THR A 550 -7.92 6.86 -24.55
C THR A 550 -8.24 7.95 -25.55
N LEU A 551 -9.40 7.89 -26.21
CA LEU A 551 -9.81 8.90 -27.18
C LEU A 551 -10.20 10.23 -26.55
N LYS A 552 -11.01 10.22 -25.48
CA LYS A 552 -11.49 11.45 -24.82
C LYS A 552 -10.36 12.25 -24.15
N TYR A 553 -9.34 11.56 -23.65
CA TYR A 553 -8.25 12.17 -22.92
C TYR A 553 -6.94 12.24 -23.72
N SER A 554 -6.95 11.92 -25.03
CA SER A 554 -5.71 11.79 -25.83
C SER A 554 -4.80 13.02 -25.75
N GLY A 555 -5.34 14.23 -25.92
CA GLY A 555 -4.54 15.46 -25.83
C GLY A 555 -3.93 15.73 -24.44
N TYR A 556 -4.57 15.27 -23.37
CA TYR A 556 -4.01 15.35 -22.02
C TYR A 556 -2.96 14.27 -21.78
N ILE A 557 -3.18 13.06 -22.32
CA ILE A 557 -2.24 11.93 -22.25
C ILE A 557 -0.96 12.27 -23.00
N GLU A 558 -1.06 12.71 -24.26
CA GLU A 558 0.06 13.13 -25.11
C GLU A 558 0.91 14.21 -24.41
N ARG A 559 0.26 15.22 -23.80
CA ARG A 559 0.95 16.25 -23.02
C ARG A 559 1.71 15.66 -21.82
N GLN A 560 1.11 14.72 -21.08
CA GLN A 560 1.80 14.07 -19.96
C GLN A 560 2.98 13.23 -20.46
N GLU A 561 2.85 12.54 -21.59
CA GLU A 561 3.94 11.75 -22.19
C GLU A 561 5.11 12.64 -22.63
N GLU A 562 4.85 13.82 -23.19
CA GLU A 562 5.88 14.82 -23.51
C GLU A 562 6.61 15.32 -22.24
N GLU A 563 5.86 15.56 -21.17
CA GLU A 563 6.43 15.95 -19.86
C GLU A 563 7.30 14.81 -19.30
N VAL A 564 6.83 13.56 -19.34
CA VAL A 564 7.61 12.37 -18.95
C VAL A 564 8.89 12.27 -19.77
N ALA A 565 8.83 12.45 -21.09
CA ALA A 565 10.00 12.35 -21.97
C ALA A 565 11.08 13.39 -21.59
N LYS A 566 10.70 14.61 -21.25
CA LYS A 566 11.62 15.65 -20.76
C LYS A 566 12.25 15.27 -19.43
N PHE A 567 11.47 14.77 -18.48
CA PHE A 567 11.98 14.37 -17.16
C PHE A 567 12.84 13.11 -17.19
N LYS A 568 12.56 12.18 -18.13
CA LYS A 568 13.33 10.94 -18.32
C LYS A 568 14.82 11.20 -18.59
N ILE A 569 15.15 12.34 -19.20
CA ILE A 569 16.54 12.77 -19.41
C ILE A 569 17.26 12.96 -18.07
N LEU A 570 16.61 13.56 -17.08
CA LEU A 570 17.19 13.77 -15.74
C LEU A 570 17.22 12.48 -14.92
N GLU A 571 16.18 11.63 -15.05
CA GLU A 571 16.14 10.32 -14.40
C GLU A 571 17.26 9.40 -14.87
N ASN A 572 17.62 9.44 -16.15
CA ASN A 572 18.66 8.56 -16.69
C ASN A 572 20.08 9.07 -16.40
N LYS A 573 20.24 10.30 -15.91
CA LYS A 573 21.56 10.85 -15.56
C LYS A 573 21.98 10.35 -14.18
N GLN A 574 22.86 9.35 -14.19
CA GLN A 574 23.44 8.75 -13.00
C GLN A 574 24.41 9.70 -12.28
N ILE A 575 24.39 9.65 -10.96
CA ILE A 575 25.40 10.25 -10.10
C ILE A 575 26.35 9.11 -9.68
N PRO A 576 27.67 9.23 -9.89
CA PRO A 576 28.62 8.18 -9.54
C PRO A 576 28.54 7.79 -8.07
N GLU A 577 28.68 6.49 -7.79
CA GLU A 577 28.82 5.99 -6.42
C GLU A 577 30.07 6.61 -5.78
N GLY A 578 29.97 7.05 -4.52
CA GLY A 578 31.09 7.71 -3.86
C GLY A 578 31.28 9.19 -4.22
N PHE A 579 30.44 9.80 -5.07
CA PHE A 579 30.55 11.21 -5.45
C PHE A 579 30.63 12.14 -4.23
N ASP A 580 31.67 12.99 -4.19
CA ASP A 580 31.87 13.97 -3.13
C ASP A 580 31.16 15.29 -3.47
N TYR A 581 30.00 15.52 -2.85
CA TYR A 581 29.23 16.75 -3.02
C TYR A 581 29.92 17.99 -2.42
N ARG A 582 30.95 17.82 -1.60
CA ARG A 582 31.74 18.91 -1.01
C ARG A 582 32.67 19.54 -2.03
N SER A 583 33.12 18.75 -3.00
CA SER A 583 33.95 19.21 -4.12
C SER A 583 33.23 20.14 -5.10
N VAL A 584 31.89 20.18 -5.09
CA VAL A 584 31.09 20.98 -6.03
C VAL A 584 31.09 22.45 -5.61
N PRO A 585 31.72 23.36 -6.40
CA PRO A 585 31.72 24.78 -6.10
C PRO A 585 30.31 25.36 -6.26
N SER A 586 30.00 26.38 -5.47
CA SER A 586 28.72 27.13 -5.51
C SER A 586 27.45 26.34 -5.15
N LEU A 587 27.56 25.07 -4.75
CA LEU A 587 26.43 24.32 -4.20
C LEU A 587 26.08 24.89 -2.81
N ARG A 588 24.79 25.23 -2.59
CA ARG A 588 24.36 25.80 -1.31
C ARG A 588 24.63 24.81 -0.15
N PRO A 589 25.05 25.28 1.04
CA PRO A 589 25.36 24.40 2.17
C PRO A 589 24.22 23.44 2.54
N GLU A 590 22.97 23.93 2.53
CA GLU A 590 21.79 23.09 2.78
C GLU A 590 21.64 21.98 1.73
N ALA A 591 21.74 22.32 0.45
CA ALA A 591 21.65 21.35 -0.65
C ALA A 591 22.75 20.30 -0.56
N ARG A 592 24.00 20.74 -0.28
CA ARG A 592 25.15 19.85 -0.08
C ARG A 592 24.91 18.87 1.07
N GLN A 593 24.47 19.35 2.23
CA GLN A 593 24.20 18.50 3.40
C GLN A 593 23.13 17.45 3.08
N LYS A 594 22.07 17.84 2.37
CA LYS A 594 20.97 16.93 2.01
C LYS A 594 21.40 15.91 0.96
N LEU A 595 22.14 16.32 -0.05
CA LEU A 595 22.68 15.42 -1.09
C LEU A 595 23.67 14.42 -0.50
N GLU A 596 24.54 14.86 0.42
CA GLU A 596 25.46 13.98 1.15
C GLU A 596 24.72 12.97 2.04
N LYS A 597 23.66 13.41 2.72
CA LYS A 597 22.86 12.54 3.61
C LYS A 597 22.02 11.53 2.81
N ILE A 598 21.37 11.98 1.75
CA ILE A 598 20.42 11.15 0.98
C ILE A 598 21.13 10.32 -0.08
N ARG A 599 22.27 10.77 -0.62
CA ARG A 599 23.04 10.11 -1.68
C ARG A 599 22.16 9.62 -2.84
N PRO A 600 21.50 10.53 -3.57
CA PRO A 600 20.63 10.15 -4.69
C PRO A 600 21.43 9.45 -5.80
N LEU A 601 20.80 8.49 -6.47
CA LEU A 601 21.39 7.74 -7.58
C LEU A 601 21.34 8.52 -8.91
N THR A 602 20.34 9.38 -9.06
CA THR A 602 20.10 10.11 -10.31
C THR A 602 19.90 11.60 -10.06
N ILE A 603 20.14 12.40 -11.09
CA ILE A 603 19.85 13.84 -11.04
C ILE A 603 18.35 14.10 -10.88
N GLY A 604 17.52 13.27 -11.51
CA GLY A 604 16.08 13.28 -11.30
C GLY A 604 15.72 13.15 -9.81
N GLN A 605 16.26 12.12 -9.15
CA GLN A 605 16.05 11.92 -7.71
C GLN A 605 16.56 13.10 -6.88
N ALA A 606 17.78 13.58 -7.17
CA ALA A 606 18.36 14.73 -6.49
C ALA A 606 17.46 15.97 -6.56
N SER A 607 16.81 16.20 -7.72
CA SER A 607 15.94 17.36 -7.94
C SER A 607 14.65 17.34 -7.10
N ARG A 608 14.26 16.18 -6.56
CA ARG A 608 13.06 16.00 -5.72
C ARG A 608 13.35 16.07 -4.23
N ILE A 609 14.62 16.14 -3.85
CA ILE A 609 15.01 16.28 -2.44
C ILE A 609 14.55 17.64 -1.94
N SER A 610 13.75 17.64 -0.87
CA SER A 610 13.26 18.88 -0.26
C SER A 610 14.42 19.79 0.12
N GLY A 611 14.43 21.04 -0.36
CA GLY A 611 15.49 22.03 -0.13
C GLY A 611 16.64 22.03 -1.15
N VAL A 612 16.67 21.10 -2.10
CA VAL A 612 17.52 21.20 -3.29
C VAL A 612 16.78 22.00 -4.37
N SER A 613 17.40 23.05 -4.87
CA SER A 613 16.79 23.97 -5.85
C SER A 613 17.15 23.59 -7.30
N PRO A 614 16.38 24.06 -8.30
CA PRO A 614 16.75 23.90 -9.71
C PRO A 614 18.15 24.47 -10.05
N ALA A 615 18.59 25.52 -9.34
CA ALA A 615 19.92 26.09 -9.50
C ALA A 615 21.01 25.12 -9.02
N ASP A 616 20.82 24.47 -7.87
CA ASP A 616 21.75 23.45 -7.35
C ASP A 616 21.89 22.28 -8.33
N ILE A 617 20.78 21.85 -8.93
CA ILE A 617 20.76 20.78 -9.94
C ILE A 617 21.50 21.20 -11.21
N SER A 618 21.34 22.45 -11.63
CA SER A 618 22.05 22.99 -12.80
C SER A 618 23.55 23.02 -12.55
N ILE A 619 23.99 23.44 -11.35
CA ILE A 619 25.40 23.41 -10.94
C ILE A 619 25.94 21.98 -10.94
N LEU A 620 25.21 21.04 -10.34
CA LEU A 620 25.60 19.63 -10.28
C LEU A 620 25.73 19.01 -11.68
N LEU A 621 24.80 19.32 -12.59
CA LEU A 621 24.83 18.86 -13.98
C LEU A 621 26.06 19.38 -14.74
N VAL A 622 26.38 20.66 -14.59
CA VAL A 622 27.56 21.27 -15.21
C VAL A 622 28.85 20.64 -14.67
N TRP A 623 28.93 20.42 -13.35
CA TRP A 623 30.08 19.80 -12.71
C TRP A 623 30.31 18.36 -13.17
N LEU A 624 29.25 17.54 -13.21
CA LEU A 624 29.32 16.16 -13.70
C LEU A 624 29.75 16.11 -15.17
N LYS A 625 29.24 17.02 -16.02
CA LYS A 625 29.65 17.09 -17.43
C LYS A 625 31.13 17.46 -17.58
N ARG A 626 31.63 18.40 -16.76
CA ARG A 626 33.04 18.83 -16.78
C ARG A 626 33.99 17.70 -16.40
N ASN A 627 33.65 16.92 -15.38
CA ASN A 627 34.48 15.79 -14.93
C ASN A 627 34.32 14.53 -15.79
N GLN A 628 33.20 14.33 -16.50
CA GLN A 628 33.09 13.28 -17.53
C GLN A 628 33.91 13.58 -18.79
N SER A 629 34.16 14.87 -19.09
CA SER A 629 34.96 15.30 -20.23
C SER A 629 36.47 15.24 -19.94
N ALA A 630 36.86 15.09 -18.68
CA ALA A 630 38.22 14.84 -18.23
C ALA A 630 38.39 13.34 -17.98
N GLY A 631 38.68 12.57 -19.03
CA GLY A 631 39.11 11.17 -18.90
C GLY A 631 40.38 11.04 -18.05
N PRO A 632 40.73 9.81 -17.61
CA PRO A 632 41.71 9.59 -16.56
C PRO A 632 43.07 10.19 -16.93
N ILE A 633 43.58 11.09 -16.08
CA ILE A 633 45.00 11.39 -16.08
C ILE A 633 45.67 10.17 -15.49
N ALA A 634 46.36 9.41 -16.33
CA ALA A 634 47.26 8.35 -15.90
C ALA A 634 48.29 8.94 -14.92
N GLY A 635 48.38 8.35 -13.74
CA GLY A 635 49.37 8.64 -12.70
C GLY A 635 49.50 7.46 -11.79
#